data_AF-A0A132H293-F1
#
_entry.id   AF-A0A132H293-F1
#
_cell.length_a   1.000
_cell.length_b   1.000
_cell.length_c   1.000
_cell.angle_alpha   90.00
_cell.angle_beta   90.00
_cell.angle_gamma   90.00
#
_symmetry.space_group_name_H-M   'P 1'
#
loop_
_entity.id
_entity.type
_entity.pdbx_description
1 polymer ?
#
loop_
_entity_poly.entity_id
_entity_poly.type
_entity_poly.pdbx_seq_one_letter_code
_entity_poly.pdbx_strand_id
1 'polypeptide(L)'
;MKKVMFLLATLLIGGMMFTGCKKENPQPTPDTPAQTTKTVVYTMDNVYKDELSSATLTVSPYFHYTFKYKDADGTMVEVNDPTLPWTKEISVTTPFEAKLEGTVTYNENELPEEGDIIFGTLGSIKSGDDKTIPQNASKFHARQQFLDFISTHADRLNYSFTLSVN
;
A
#
# COMPACT_ATOMS: atom_id res chain seq x y z
N MET A 1 17.19 -58.30 -44.33
CA MET A 1 15.79 -58.67 -43.98
C MET A 1 14.84 -57.77 -44.79
N LYS A 2 13.85 -58.39 -45.46
CA LYS A 2 12.58 -57.87 -46.08
C LYS A 2 12.65 -56.51 -46.82
N LYS A 3 12.59 -56.43 -48.17
CA LYS A 3 11.40 -56.51 -49.09
C LYS A 3 10.23 -55.65 -48.56
N VAL A 4 9.51 -54.77 -49.26
CA VAL A 4 9.19 -54.47 -50.68
C VAL A 4 8.32 -53.18 -50.59
N MET A 5 8.58 -52.13 -51.36
CA MET A 5 7.83 -51.68 -52.55
C MET A 5 6.35 -51.22 -52.34
N PHE A 6 6.07 -49.99 -52.84
CA PHE A 6 4.96 -49.60 -53.72
C PHE A 6 3.57 -49.11 -53.21
N LEU A 7 3.16 -48.00 -53.88
CA LEU A 7 1.82 -47.50 -54.30
C LEU A 7 0.77 -47.17 -53.22
N LEU A 8 0.30 -45.92 -53.09
CA LEU A 8 -0.58 -45.10 -53.97
C LEU A 8 -2.06 -45.54 -53.98
N ALA A 9 -2.85 -44.69 -53.31
CA ALA A 9 -4.28 -44.33 -53.44
C ALA A 9 -5.27 -45.27 -54.15
N THR A 10 -6.41 -45.53 -53.49
CA THR A 10 -7.81 -45.19 -53.91
C THR A 10 -8.76 -45.86 -52.88
N LEU A 11 -9.78 -45.25 -52.24
CA LEU A 11 -10.91 -44.39 -52.62
C LEU A 11 -12.24 -45.19 -52.42
N LEU A 12 -13.13 -44.60 -51.61
CA LEU A 12 -14.61 -44.73 -51.54
C LEU A 12 -15.29 -45.97 -50.92
N ILE A 13 -16.24 -45.64 -50.03
CA ILE A 13 -17.63 -46.13 -49.80
C ILE A 13 -17.84 -46.14 -48.27
N GLY A 14 -18.84 -45.52 -47.65
CA GLY A 14 -20.01 -44.78 -48.08
C GLY A 14 -20.64 -44.15 -46.82
N GLY A 15 -21.45 -43.10 -47.00
CA GLY A 15 -22.07 -42.40 -45.88
C GLY A 15 -23.33 -43.10 -45.35
N MET A 16 -23.60 -42.90 -44.05
CA MET A 16 -24.94 -42.74 -43.49
C MET A 16 -24.87 -41.72 -42.36
N MET A 17 -25.68 -40.67 -42.44
CA MET A 17 -25.86 -39.68 -41.38
C MET A 17 -26.66 -40.29 -40.22
N PHE A 18 -26.24 -40.04 -38.97
CA PHE A 18 -27.17 -39.83 -37.86
C PHE A 18 -26.58 -38.81 -36.88
N THR A 19 -27.42 -37.85 -36.54
CA THR A 19 -27.28 -36.73 -35.61
C THR A 19 -26.88 -37.15 -34.20
N GLY A 20 -25.91 -36.44 -33.62
CA GLY A 20 -25.61 -36.49 -32.19
C GLY A 20 -24.57 -35.46 -31.79
N CYS A 21 -25.00 -34.34 -31.19
CA CYS A 21 -24.13 -33.34 -30.60
C CYS A 21 -23.17 -33.97 -29.59
N LYS A 22 -21.85 -33.87 -29.82
CA LYS A 22 -20.89 -33.82 -28.72
C LYS A 22 -20.05 -32.58 -28.89
N LYS A 23 -20.43 -31.54 -28.13
CA LYS A 23 -19.54 -30.46 -27.70
C LYS A 23 -18.22 -31.11 -27.26
N GLU A 24 -17.13 -30.85 -27.96
CA GLU A 24 -15.81 -30.97 -27.35
C GLU A 24 -15.80 -30.06 -26.13
N ASN A 25 -15.56 -30.67 -24.96
CA ASN A 25 -15.35 -29.94 -23.73
C ASN A 25 -14.21 -28.95 -23.95
N PRO A 26 -14.38 -27.64 -23.71
CA PRO A 26 -13.24 -26.76 -23.57
C PRO A 26 -12.41 -27.28 -22.40
N GLN A 27 -11.12 -27.51 -22.65
CA GLN A 27 -10.12 -27.75 -21.64
C GLN A 27 -10.28 -26.67 -20.56
N PRO A 28 -10.40 -27.02 -19.26
CA PRO A 28 -10.56 -26.02 -18.21
C PRO A 28 -9.32 -25.13 -18.25
N THR A 29 -9.50 -23.89 -18.68
CA THR A 29 -8.51 -22.82 -18.46
C THR A 29 -8.19 -22.83 -16.98
N PRO A 30 -6.91 -22.77 -16.56
CA PRO A 30 -6.60 -22.60 -15.14
C PRO A 30 -7.42 -21.43 -14.63
N ASP A 31 -8.26 -21.67 -13.60
CA ASP A 31 -9.01 -20.62 -12.91
C ASP A 31 -7.99 -19.63 -12.35
N THR A 32 -7.63 -18.64 -13.16
CA THR A 32 -6.88 -17.49 -12.68
C THR A 32 -7.88 -16.77 -11.79
N PRO A 33 -7.60 -16.60 -10.48
CA PRO A 33 -8.49 -15.88 -9.58
C PRO A 33 -8.87 -14.57 -10.26
N ALA A 34 -10.17 -14.25 -10.27
CA ALA A 34 -10.65 -13.02 -10.86
C ALA A 34 -9.90 -11.86 -10.21
N GLN A 35 -9.03 -11.21 -10.97
CA GLN A 35 -8.29 -10.05 -10.52
C GLN A 35 -9.28 -8.92 -10.31
N THR A 36 -9.49 -8.53 -9.05
CA THR A 36 -10.37 -7.42 -8.72
C THR A 36 -9.57 -6.14 -8.59
N THR A 37 -10.13 -5.04 -9.05
CA THR A 37 -9.56 -3.71 -8.84
C THR A 37 -10.09 -3.13 -7.53
N LYS A 38 -9.20 -2.65 -6.68
CA LYS A 38 -9.50 -1.96 -5.42
C LYS A 38 -8.85 -0.57 -5.43
N THR A 39 -9.40 0.34 -4.63
CA THR A 39 -8.80 1.65 -4.38
C THR A 39 -8.06 1.64 -3.05
N VAL A 40 -6.78 2.00 -3.08
CA VAL A 40 -5.97 2.25 -1.89
C VAL A 40 -5.77 3.75 -1.73
N VAL A 41 -5.98 4.24 -0.51
CA VAL A 41 -5.79 5.64 -0.14
C VAL A 41 -4.67 5.73 0.89
N TYR A 42 -3.59 6.41 0.52
CA TYR A 42 -2.52 6.80 1.44
C TYR A 42 -2.78 8.21 1.94
N THR A 43 -2.57 8.43 3.22
CA THR A 43 -2.73 9.76 3.86
C THR A 43 -1.57 10.05 4.79
N MET A 44 -1.23 11.34 4.87
CA MET A 44 -0.37 11.92 5.89
C MET A 44 -1.09 13.16 6.42
N ASP A 45 -1.53 13.13 7.67
CA ASP A 45 -2.24 14.25 8.28
C ASP A 45 -1.26 15.26 8.92
N ASN A 46 -1.73 16.45 9.31
CA ASN A 46 -1.02 17.37 10.21
C ASN A 46 -1.70 17.53 11.57
N VAL A 47 -2.90 16.96 11.74
CA VAL A 47 -3.63 17.00 13.00
C VAL A 47 -3.80 15.62 13.61
N TYR A 48 -3.86 15.58 14.94
CA TYR A 48 -4.32 14.41 15.68
C TYR A 48 -5.33 14.82 16.73
N LYS A 49 -6.11 13.84 17.19
CA LYS A 49 -7.03 14.01 18.30
C LYS A 49 -6.33 13.57 19.58
N ASP A 50 -6.19 14.50 20.53
CA ASP A 50 -5.76 14.15 21.87
C ASP A 50 -6.90 13.44 22.58
N GLU A 51 -6.75 12.13 22.78
CA GLU A 51 -7.76 11.29 23.42
C GLU A 51 -8.03 11.70 24.87
N LEU A 52 -7.10 12.41 25.53
CA LEU A 52 -7.25 12.88 26.90
C LEU A 52 -8.08 14.17 27.02
N SER A 53 -8.06 15.03 26.00
CA SER A 53 -8.68 16.36 26.04
C SER A 53 -9.80 16.58 25.02
N SER A 54 -10.05 15.60 24.13
CA SER A 54 -10.96 15.73 22.98
C SER A 54 -10.62 16.85 22.00
N ALA A 55 -9.49 17.54 22.21
CA ALA A 55 -9.01 18.62 21.35
C ALA A 55 -8.29 18.06 20.12
N THR A 56 -8.44 18.76 19.00
CA THR A 56 -7.62 18.55 17.81
C THR A 56 -6.38 19.42 17.93
N LEU A 57 -5.21 18.80 17.80
CA LEU A 57 -3.92 19.46 17.93
C LEU A 57 -3.13 19.30 16.62
N THR A 58 -2.52 20.40 16.17
CA THR A 58 -1.68 20.43 14.96
C THR A 58 -0.22 20.14 15.33
N VAL A 59 0.43 19.29 14.56
CA VAL A 59 1.87 19.05 14.69
C VAL A 59 2.66 20.33 14.49
N SER A 60 3.69 20.50 15.31
CA SER A 60 4.52 21.71 15.30
C SER A 60 5.26 21.87 13.96
N PRO A 61 5.51 23.12 13.51
CA PRO A 61 6.16 23.39 12.22
C PRO A 61 7.65 23.04 12.17
N TYR A 62 8.22 22.50 13.24
CA TYR A 62 9.64 22.16 13.37
C TYR A 62 10.01 20.78 12.79
N PHE A 63 9.01 20.08 12.26
CA PHE A 63 9.14 18.70 11.79
C PHE A 63 9.05 18.63 10.27
N HIS A 64 10.06 18.00 9.69
CA HIS A 64 10.18 17.69 8.28
C HIS A 64 9.80 16.23 8.05
N TYR A 65 8.95 15.97 7.07
CA TYR A 65 8.37 14.66 6.82
C TYR A 65 8.80 14.17 5.44
N THR A 66 9.52 13.06 5.41
CA THR A 66 9.86 12.34 4.18
C THR A 66 9.28 10.94 4.24
N PHE A 67 8.61 10.50 3.19
CA PHE A 67 8.02 9.16 3.16
C PHE A 67 7.97 8.57 1.75
N LYS A 68 7.76 7.26 1.70
CA LYS A 68 7.57 6.48 0.50
C LYS A 68 6.26 5.74 0.57
N TYR A 69 5.51 5.74 -0.52
CA TYR A 69 4.35 4.88 -0.70
C TYR A 69 4.57 3.93 -1.86
N LYS A 70 3.95 2.75 -1.82
CA LYS A 70 3.99 1.80 -2.93
C LYS A 70 2.92 2.14 -3.96
N ASP A 71 3.32 2.45 -5.19
CA ASP A 71 2.40 2.73 -6.29
C ASP A 71 1.82 1.43 -6.88
N ALA A 72 0.84 1.55 -7.76
CA ALA A 72 0.11 0.42 -8.35
C ALA A 72 1.00 -0.52 -9.18
N ASP A 73 2.10 -0.02 -9.73
CA ASP A 73 3.11 -0.81 -10.45
C ASP A 73 4.08 -1.56 -9.53
N GLY A 74 3.95 -1.38 -8.20
CA GLY A 74 4.77 -2.00 -7.18
C GLY A 74 6.04 -1.23 -6.82
N THR A 75 6.32 -0.09 -7.47
CA THR A 75 7.47 0.75 -7.14
C THR A 75 7.22 1.59 -5.88
N MET A 76 8.29 1.92 -5.15
CA MET A 76 8.23 2.84 -4.03
C MET A 76 8.47 4.27 -4.53
N VAL A 77 7.51 5.16 -4.33
CA VAL A 77 7.58 6.57 -4.71
C VAL A 77 7.85 7.42 -3.49
N GLU A 78 8.92 8.19 -3.51
CA GLU A 78 9.34 9.09 -2.43
C GLU A 78 8.67 10.46 -2.54
N VAL A 79 8.28 11.00 -1.38
CA VAL A 79 7.69 12.32 -1.19
C VAL A 79 8.48 13.03 -0.08
N ASN A 80 9.05 14.18 -0.41
CA ASN A 80 9.90 14.96 0.48
C ASN A 80 9.16 16.25 0.88
N ASP A 81 9.02 16.50 2.18
CA ASP A 81 8.37 17.66 2.79
C ASP A 81 7.08 18.11 2.08
N PRO A 82 6.07 17.23 1.96
CA PRO A 82 4.83 17.63 1.34
C PRO A 82 4.04 18.60 2.22
N THR A 83 3.23 19.43 1.57
CA THR A 83 2.17 20.15 2.27
C THR A 83 1.20 19.16 2.90
N LEU A 84 1.02 19.24 4.22
CA LEU A 84 0.08 18.41 4.98
C LEU A 84 -1.24 19.18 5.23
N PRO A 85 -2.41 18.51 5.18
CA PRO A 85 -2.58 17.08 4.94
C PRO A 85 -2.33 16.69 3.48
N TRP A 86 -1.72 15.53 3.29
CA TRP A 86 -1.42 14.95 1.99
C TRP A 86 -2.22 13.67 1.79
N THR A 87 -2.69 13.43 0.56
CA THR A 87 -3.46 12.22 0.20
C THR A 87 -3.12 11.77 -1.21
N LYS A 88 -3.04 10.45 -1.39
CA LYS A 88 -2.84 9.81 -2.69
C LYS A 88 -3.75 8.60 -2.81
N GLU A 89 -4.56 8.59 -3.86
CA GLU A 89 -5.39 7.45 -4.24
C GLU A 89 -4.74 6.72 -5.42
N ILE A 90 -4.73 5.38 -5.35
CA ILE A 90 -4.28 4.51 -6.43
C ILE A 90 -5.28 3.37 -6.64
N SER A 91 -5.45 2.93 -7.89
CA SER A 91 -6.21 1.74 -8.23
C SER A 91 -5.25 0.56 -8.42
N VAL A 92 -5.47 -0.51 -7.67
CA VAL A 92 -4.59 -1.69 -7.64
C VAL A 92 -5.36 -2.95 -7.97
N THR A 93 -4.69 -3.90 -8.60
CA THR A 93 -5.21 -5.24 -8.83
C THR A 93 -4.84 -6.15 -7.66
N THR A 94 -5.81 -6.89 -7.11
CA THR A 94 -5.56 -7.78 -5.97
C THR A 94 -4.94 -9.12 -6.38
N PRO A 95 -4.10 -9.74 -5.53
CA PRO A 95 -3.65 -9.25 -4.22
C PRO A 95 -2.61 -8.12 -4.35
N PHE A 96 -2.71 -7.11 -3.49
CA PHE A 96 -1.77 -6.00 -3.42
C PHE A 96 -1.36 -5.74 -1.97
N GLU A 97 -0.05 -5.68 -1.71
CA GLU A 97 0.46 -5.23 -0.41
C GLU A 97 0.80 -3.75 -0.50
N ALA A 98 -0.06 -2.91 0.08
CA ALA A 98 0.16 -1.47 0.20
C ALA A 98 1.18 -1.20 1.32
N LYS A 99 2.08 -0.25 1.09
CA LYS A 99 3.12 0.12 2.07
C LYS A 99 3.30 1.63 2.10
N LEU A 100 3.45 2.17 3.32
CA LEU A 100 3.77 3.57 3.60
C LEU A 100 4.85 3.59 4.66
N GLU A 101 6.05 4.03 4.32
CA GLU A 101 7.19 4.13 5.24
C GLU A 101 7.73 5.56 5.25
N GLY A 102 8.20 6.06 6.38
CA GLY A 102 8.72 7.42 6.43
C GLY A 102 9.58 7.71 7.63
N THR A 103 10.17 8.90 7.57
CA THR A 103 11.11 9.45 8.53
C THR A 103 10.73 10.89 8.82
N VAL A 104 10.81 11.25 10.09
CA VAL A 104 10.64 12.61 10.59
C VAL A 104 11.99 13.13 11.02
N THR A 105 12.35 14.32 10.55
CA THR A 105 13.57 15.02 10.97
C THR A 105 13.22 16.37 11.58
N TYR A 106 14.10 16.88 12.43
CA TYR A 106 13.98 18.19 13.05
C TYR A 106 15.36 18.79 13.28
N ASN A 107 15.43 20.12 13.35
CA ASN A 107 16.62 20.84 13.81
C ASN A 107 16.44 21.24 15.27
N GLU A 108 17.29 20.73 16.16
CA GLU A 108 17.21 21.02 17.59
C GLU A 108 17.25 22.51 17.91
N ASN A 109 18.00 23.30 17.13
CA ASN A 109 18.14 24.74 17.34
C ASN A 109 16.88 25.53 16.97
N GLU A 110 15.97 24.93 16.20
CA GLU A 110 14.71 25.56 15.78
C GLU A 110 13.54 25.22 16.71
N LEU A 111 13.70 24.20 17.56
CA LEU A 111 12.70 23.86 18.57
C LEU A 111 12.61 24.98 19.62
N PRO A 112 11.42 25.34 20.10
CA PRO A 112 11.26 26.38 21.11
C PRO A 112 11.79 25.89 22.46
N GLU A 113 12.54 26.73 23.19
CA GLU A 113 13.02 26.38 24.54
C GLU A 113 11.86 26.11 25.48
N GLU A 114 10.87 27.01 25.47
CA GLU A 114 9.61 26.90 26.19
C GLU A 114 8.44 26.97 25.21
N GLY A 115 7.43 26.13 25.40
CA GLY A 115 6.24 26.09 24.56
C GLY A 115 5.88 24.69 24.09
N ASP A 116 4.68 24.58 23.53
CA ASP A 116 4.14 23.29 23.11
C ASP A 116 4.84 22.78 21.85
N ILE A 117 5.50 21.63 21.97
CA ILE A 117 6.02 20.83 20.86
C ILE A 117 5.09 19.63 20.69
N ILE A 118 4.44 19.56 19.55
CA ILE A 118 3.46 18.53 19.22
C ILE A 118 4.08 17.67 18.11
N PHE A 119 4.44 16.45 18.45
CA PHE A 119 5.13 15.51 17.58
C PHE A 119 4.26 14.27 17.35
N GLY A 120 4.17 13.76 16.12
CA GLY A 120 3.41 12.55 15.85
C GLY A 120 3.68 11.90 14.49
N THR A 121 3.29 10.63 14.40
CA THR A 121 3.31 9.85 13.15
C THR A 121 1.91 9.84 12.54
N LEU A 122 1.70 10.63 11.48
CA LEU A 122 0.35 10.92 10.99
C LEU A 122 -0.03 10.15 9.71
N GLY A 123 0.64 9.04 9.43
CA GLY A 123 0.42 8.23 8.23
C GLY A 123 -0.68 7.19 8.38
N SER A 124 -1.50 7.00 7.35
CA SER A 124 -2.42 5.85 7.27
C SER A 124 -2.64 5.34 5.85
N ILE A 125 -3.04 4.07 5.75
CA ILE A 125 -3.41 3.38 4.52
C ILE A 125 -4.84 2.86 4.69
N LYS A 126 -5.70 3.08 3.70
CA LYS A 126 -7.08 2.58 3.68
C LYS A 126 -7.42 1.89 2.38
N SER A 127 -8.19 0.80 2.43
CA SER A 127 -8.84 0.16 1.29
C SER A 127 -10.20 -0.39 1.71
N GLY A 128 -11.29 0.20 1.23
CA GLY A 128 -12.64 -0.16 1.69
C GLY A 128 -12.82 0.12 3.19
N ASP A 129 -13.21 -0.90 3.94
CA ASP A 129 -13.36 -0.83 5.40
C ASP A 129 -12.04 -1.09 6.15
N ASP A 130 -11.05 -1.69 5.47
CA ASP A 130 -9.74 -1.96 6.06
C ASP A 130 -8.92 -0.67 6.12
N LYS A 131 -8.32 -0.41 7.28
CA LYS A 131 -7.44 0.74 7.48
C LYS A 131 -6.32 0.43 8.47
N THR A 132 -5.17 1.04 8.27
CA THR A 132 -4.22 1.27 9.35
C THR A 132 -4.63 2.54 10.10
N ILE A 133 -4.42 2.58 11.42
CA ILE A 133 -4.73 3.76 12.23
C ILE A 133 -3.45 4.59 12.36
N PRO A 134 -3.50 5.94 12.22
CA PRO A 134 -2.35 6.79 12.48
C PRO A 134 -1.78 6.52 13.87
N GLN A 135 -0.45 6.48 14.01
CA GLN A 135 0.18 6.23 15.29
C GLN A 135 0.40 7.52 16.07
N ASN A 136 -0.12 7.52 17.29
CA ASN A 136 0.38 8.19 18.49
C ASN A 136 1.15 9.50 18.24
N ALA A 137 0.49 10.63 18.48
CA ALA A 137 1.18 11.88 18.73
C ALA A 137 1.40 12.09 20.23
N SER A 138 2.33 12.98 20.56
CA SER A 138 2.71 13.32 21.92
C SER A 138 2.95 14.83 21.98
N LYS A 139 2.55 15.39 23.11
CA LYS A 139 2.71 16.81 23.41
C LYS A 139 3.77 16.97 24.49
N PHE A 140 4.70 17.88 24.24
CA PHE A 140 5.77 18.27 25.16
C PHE A 140 5.66 19.77 25.40
N HIS A 141 6.07 20.25 26.58
CA HIS A 141 5.93 21.66 26.95
C HIS A 141 7.25 22.44 26.94
N ALA A 142 8.36 21.75 26.63
CA ALA A 142 9.70 22.32 26.55
C ALA A 142 10.59 21.49 25.63
N ARG A 143 11.61 22.12 25.04
CA ARG A 143 12.61 21.44 24.19
C ARG A 143 13.19 20.19 24.85
N GLN A 144 13.66 20.32 26.09
CA GLN A 144 14.36 19.24 26.77
C GLN A 144 13.47 18.00 26.96
N GLN A 145 12.17 18.18 27.24
CA GLN A 145 11.24 17.05 27.38
C GLN A 145 11.10 16.27 26.07
N PHE A 146 11.01 16.97 24.94
CA PHE A 146 10.98 16.35 23.62
C PHE A 146 12.30 15.64 23.30
N LEU A 147 13.45 16.29 23.56
CA LEU A 147 14.76 15.70 23.29
C LEU A 147 15.02 14.45 24.16
N ASP A 148 14.67 14.50 25.45
CA ASP A 148 14.77 13.34 26.35
C ASP A 148 13.90 12.19 25.85
N PHE A 149 12.67 12.49 25.40
CA PHE A 149 11.77 11.49 24.82
C PHE A 149 12.36 10.87 23.54
N ILE A 150 12.82 11.65 22.58
CA ILE A 150 13.38 11.10 21.32
C ILE A 150 14.72 10.40 21.54
N SER A 151 15.53 10.83 22.50
CA SER A 151 16.79 10.13 22.83
C SER A 151 16.56 8.69 23.29
N THR A 152 15.41 8.43 23.91
CA THR A 152 15.00 7.10 24.41
C THR A 152 14.10 6.36 23.43
N HIS A 153 13.44 7.07 22.51
CA HIS A 153 12.49 6.55 21.54
C HIS A 153 12.84 6.99 20.10
N ALA A 154 14.10 6.85 19.70
CA ALA A 154 14.58 7.28 18.39
C ALA A 154 13.87 6.55 17.23
N ASP A 155 13.34 5.36 17.49
CA ASP A 155 12.48 4.61 16.58
C ASP A 155 11.21 5.38 16.19
N ARG A 156 10.71 6.27 17.07
CA ARG A 156 9.50 7.08 16.81
C ARG A 156 9.68 8.09 15.69
N LEU A 157 10.91 8.40 15.30
CA LEU A 157 11.20 9.22 14.12
C LEU A 157 10.99 8.45 12.82
N ASN A 158 10.80 7.14 12.86
CA ASN A 158 10.57 6.32 11.68
C ASN A 158 9.23 5.58 11.83
N TYR A 159 8.56 5.35 10.71
CA TYR A 159 7.31 4.61 10.69
C TYR A 159 7.19 3.76 9.46
N SER A 160 6.46 2.66 9.58
CA SER A 160 6.15 1.76 8.48
C SER A 160 4.77 1.14 8.70
N PHE A 161 3.91 1.33 7.72
CA PHE A 161 2.57 0.79 7.67
C PHE A 161 2.46 -0.14 6.47
N THR A 162 1.78 -1.26 6.67
CA THR A 162 1.48 -2.23 5.61
C THR A 162 0.02 -2.59 5.70
N LEU A 163 -0.65 -2.67 4.55
CA LEU A 163 -2.02 -3.14 4.43
C LEU A 163 -2.10 -4.17 3.30
N SER A 164 -2.52 -5.39 3.63
CA SER A 164 -2.81 -6.42 2.64
C SER A 164 -4.20 -6.19 2.04
N VAL A 165 -4.26 -5.99 0.73
CA VAL A 165 -5.49 -5.74 -0.03
C VAL A 165 -5.82 -6.98 -0.84
N ASN A 166 -6.98 -7.58 -0.57
CA ASN A 166 -7.44 -8.83 -1.17
C ASN A 166 -8.72 -8.63 -2.00
#